data_AF-A0AAP0X1T0-F1
#
_entry.id   AF-A0AAP0X1T0-F1
#
_cell.length_a   1.000
_cell.length_b   1.000
_cell.length_c   1.000
_cell.angle_alpha   90.00
_cell.angle_beta   90.00
_cell.angle_gamma   90.00
#
_symmetry.space_group_name_H-M   'P 1'
#
loop_
_entity.id
_entity.type
_entity.pdbx_description
1 polymer ?
#
loop_
_entity_poly.entity_id
_entity_poly.type
_entity_poly.pdbx_seq_one_letter_code
_entity_poly.pdbx_strand_id
1 'polypeptide(L)'
;MWGLAFVVEAYISPLAAQVDESESNKLPEQYGIFTGQVMTAVKDACRAAVLQKKPRLVEAMYFCELNTPTEYLGPMYAVLARRRARVLKEEMQEGSPLFTVHAYVPVSESFGFADELRRWTSGAASALLVISHWEALSEDPFFVPQTEEEMEEFGDGSSVLPNTARKLIDAVRRQKGLVVEEKVVQHATKQRTLARKV
;
A
#
# COMPACT_ATOMS: atom_id res chain seq x y z
N MET A 1 -5.28 -7.08 6.98
CA MET A 1 -4.08 -7.88 6.62
C MET A 1 -4.58 -9.07 5.82
N TRP A 2 -4.02 -9.32 4.63
CA TRP A 2 -4.46 -10.40 3.73
C TRP A 2 -3.30 -11.36 3.49
N GLY A 3 -3.56 -12.67 3.40
CA GLY A 3 -2.54 -13.69 3.10
C GLY A 3 -1.46 -13.90 4.18
N LEU A 4 -1.70 -13.49 5.43
CA LEU A 4 -0.74 -13.60 6.54
C LEU A 4 -1.19 -14.67 7.53
N ALA A 5 -0.26 -15.54 7.93
CA ALA A 5 -0.42 -16.51 9.00
C ALA A 5 0.55 -16.17 10.15
N PHE A 6 0.01 -15.96 11.34
CA PHE A 6 0.81 -15.75 12.55
C PHE A 6 0.95 -17.08 13.30
N VAL A 7 2.19 -17.52 13.51
CA VAL A 7 2.48 -18.59 14.45
C VAL A 7 2.81 -17.93 15.78
N VAL A 8 1.96 -18.17 16.78
CA VAL A 8 2.09 -17.56 18.10
C VAL A 8 2.76 -18.56 19.03
N GLU A 9 4.03 -18.34 19.32
CA GLU A 9 4.76 -19.03 20.37
C GLU A 9 4.71 -18.16 21.64
N ALA A 10 3.63 -18.29 22.41
CA ALA A 10 3.44 -17.53 23.64
C ALA A 10 3.92 -18.33 24.86
N TYR A 11 4.87 -17.77 25.61
CA TYR A 11 5.20 -18.23 26.95
C TYR A 11 4.68 -17.21 27.96
N ILE A 12 3.58 -17.54 28.64
CA ILE A 12 3.08 -16.74 29.75
C ILE A 12 3.80 -17.25 31.00
N SER A 13 4.90 -16.60 31.35
CA SER A 13 5.45 -16.76 32.70
C SER A 13 4.57 -15.90 33.62
N PRO A 14 3.74 -16.49 34.51
CA PRO A 14 3.29 -15.72 35.65
C PRO A 14 4.57 -15.28 36.36
N LEU A 15 4.68 -13.99 36.68
CA LEU A 15 5.72 -13.51 37.57
C LEU A 15 5.60 -14.36 38.83
N ALA A 16 6.46 -15.37 38.96
CA ALA A 16 6.46 -16.24 40.11
C ALA A 16 6.67 -15.29 41.30
N ALA A 17 5.68 -15.26 42.19
CA ALA A 17 5.90 -14.69 43.51
C ALA A 17 7.24 -15.24 44.00
N GLN A 18 8.21 -14.38 44.22
CA GLN A 18 9.28 -14.71 45.14
C GLN A 18 8.56 -14.90 46.47
N VAL A 19 8.24 -16.16 46.78
CA VAL A 19 7.73 -16.56 48.08
C VAL A 19 8.94 -16.50 49.01
N ASP A 20 9.26 -15.31 49.48
CA ASP A 20 9.94 -15.18 50.77
C ASP A 20 8.91 -15.58 51.83
N GLU A 21 9.16 -16.72 52.46
CA GLU A 21 8.42 -17.20 53.62
C GLU A 21 8.66 -16.27 54.81
N SER A 22 8.00 -15.11 54.86
CA SER A 22 7.75 -14.40 56.11
C SER A 22 6.76 -13.24 55.94
N GLU A 23 5.75 -13.25 56.80
CA GLU A 23 4.82 -12.17 57.14
C GLU A 23 3.44 -12.12 56.46
N SER A 24 2.49 -12.48 57.32
CA SER A 24 1.04 -12.30 57.32
C SER A 24 0.46 -11.04 56.63
N ASN A 25 -0.72 -11.23 56.04
CA ASN A 25 -1.75 -10.23 55.74
C ASN A 25 -1.48 -9.22 54.61
N LYS A 26 -1.30 -9.71 53.39
CA LYS A 26 -1.67 -8.96 52.18
C LYS A 26 -2.63 -9.81 51.36
N LEU A 27 -3.81 -9.27 51.05
CA LEU A 27 -4.75 -9.86 50.09
C LEU A 27 -3.94 -10.33 48.88
N PRO A 28 -4.15 -11.54 48.33
CA PRO A 28 -3.49 -11.92 47.10
C PRO A 28 -3.83 -10.82 46.09
N GLU A 29 -2.81 -10.13 45.55
CA GLU A 29 -2.99 -9.10 44.53
C GLU A 29 -3.68 -9.76 43.34
N GLN A 30 -5.01 -9.70 43.37
CA GLN A 30 -5.93 -10.24 42.38
C GLN A 30 -5.96 -9.30 41.17
N TYR A 31 -4.80 -8.82 40.76
CA TYR A 31 -4.57 -8.18 39.48
C TYR A 31 -3.62 -9.08 38.71
N GLY A 32 -4.16 -10.22 38.26
CA GLY A 32 -3.54 -10.98 37.20
C GLY A 32 -3.33 -10.10 35.96
N ILE A 33 -2.51 -10.59 35.02
CA ILE A 33 -2.22 -9.92 33.75
C ILE A 33 -3.52 -9.32 33.18
N PHE A 34 -3.59 -8.00 33.14
CA PHE A 34 -4.80 -7.31 32.71
C PHE A 34 -5.05 -7.63 31.24
N THR A 35 -6.25 -8.08 30.88
CA THR A 35 -6.60 -8.49 29.51
C THR A 35 -6.22 -7.41 28.47
N GLY A 36 -6.37 -6.13 28.81
CA GLY A 36 -5.97 -5.02 27.94
C GLY A 36 -4.47 -4.92 27.67
N GLN A 37 -3.62 -5.31 28.64
CA GLN A 37 -2.17 -5.37 28.45
C GLN A 37 -1.79 -6.48 27.47
N VAL A 38 -2.43 -7.66 27.59
CA VAL A 38 -2.22 -8.77 26.63
C VAL A 38 -2.63 -8.36 25.23
N MET A 39 -3.82 -7.76 25.07
CA MET A 39 -4.30 -7.32 23.76
C MET A 39 -3.36 -6.32 23.09
N THR A 40 -2.83 -5.36 23.87
CA THR A 40 -1.88 -4.36 23.36
C THR A 40 -0.55 -5.00 22.99
N ALA A 41 -0.01 -5.87 23.85
CA ALA A 41 1.24 -6.58 23.59
C ALA A 41 1.15 -7.48 22.35
N VAL A 42 0.06 -8.24 22.19
CA VAL A 42 -0.16 -9.09 21.01
C VAL A 42 -0.32 -8.25 19.75
N LYS A 43 -1.08 -7.15 19.81
CA LYS A 43 -1.22 -6.21 18.67
C LYS A 43 0.13 -5.68 18.21
N ASP A 44 0.97 -5.25 19.14
CA ASP A 44 2.28 -4.67 18.84
C ASP A 44 3.28 -5.75 18.37
N ALA A 45 3.24 -6.95 18.96
CA ALA A 45 4.02 -8.10 18.51
C ALA A 45 3.66 -8.51 17.08
N CYS A 46 2.37 -8.63 16.75
CA CYS A 46 1.92 -8.93 15.39
C CYS A 46 2.37 -7.84 14.41
N ARG A 47 2.27 -6.56 14.79
CA ARG A 47 2.75 -5.44 13.96
C ARG A 47 4.24 -5.54 13.69
N ALA A 48 5.06 -5.80 14.72
CA ALA A 48 6.50 -5.95 14.58
C ALA A 48 6.87 -7.13 13.68
N ALA A 49 6.23 -8.28 13.87
CA ALA A 49 6.45 -9.47 13.06
C ALA A 49 6.17 -9.24 11.55
N VAL A 50 5.10 -8.50 11.23
CA VAL A 50 4.78 -8.14 9.84
C VAL A 50 5.84 -7.22 9.25
N LEU A 51 6.29 -6.21 9.99
CA LEU A 51 7.29 -5.25 9.50
C LEU A 51 8.66 -5.92 9.23
N GLN A 52 9.01 -6.95 9.99
CA GLN A 52 10.24 -7.72 9.77
C GLN A 52 10.23 -8.51 8.45
N LYS A 53 9.06 -8.88 7.93
CA LYS A 53 8.92 -9.71 6.72
C LYS A 53 8.71 -8.89 5.43
N LYS A 54 9.10 -7.61 5.42
CA LYS A 54 8.99 -6.69 4.27
C LYS A 54 7.59 -6.68 3.65
N PRO A 55 6.58 -6.14 4.35
CA PRO A 55 5.20 -6.21 3.90
C PRO A 55 5.01 -5.48 2.56
N ARG A 56 4.12 -6.00 1.72
CA ARG A 56 3.74 -5.39 0.44
C ARG A 56 2.31 -4.85 0.50
N LEU A 57 2.07 -3.76 -0.23
CA LEU A 57 0.72 -3.22 -0.37
C LEU A 57 -0.04 -4.09 -1.37
N VAL A 58 -1.28 -4.43 -1.01
CA VAL A 58 -2.18 -5.19 -1.87
C VAL A 58 -3.24 -4.24 -2.39
N GLU A 59 -3.29 -4.06 -3.72
CA GLU A 59 -4.31 -3.27 -4.40
C GLU A 59 -5.47 -4.16 -4.86
N ALA A 60 -6.66 -3.59 -4.91
CA ALA A 60 -7.77 -4.23 -5.62
C ALA A 60 -7.61 -4.02 -7.13
N MET A 61 -7.93 -5.04 -7.90
CA MET A 61 -7.94 -5.00 -9.36
C MET A 61 -9.38 -5.15 -9.89
N TYR A 62 -9.78 -4.24 -10.77
CA TYR A 62 -10.96 -4.39 -11.60
C TYR A 62 -10.64 -5.21 -12.83
N PHE A 63 -11.51 -6.16 -13.16
CA PHE A 63 -11.64 -6.66 -14.51
C PHE A 63 -12.46 -5.65 -15.32
N CYS A 64 -11.86 -5.16 -16.39
CA CYS A 64 -12.42 -4.18 -17.29
C CYS A 64 -12.71 -4.86 -18.63
N GLU A 65 -13.99 -4.87 -19.03
CA GLU A 65 -14.41 -5.24 -20.38
C GLU A 65 -14.70 -3.97 -21.17
N LEU A 66 -13.99 -3.78 -22.27
CA LEU A 66 -14.03 -2.57 -23.09
C LEU A 66 -14.56 -2.91 -24.46
N ASN A 67 -15.51 -2.12 -24.94
CA ASN A 67 -16.03 -2.24 -26.30
C ASN A 67 -15.79 -0.94 -27.06
N THR A 68 -15.01 -1.00 -28.13
CA THR A 68 -14.57 0.17 -28.91
C THR A 68 -14.48 -0.20 -30.40
N PRO A 69 -14.87 0.68 -31.34
CA PRO A 69 -14.64 0.43 -32.76
C PRO A 69 -13.16 0.61 -33.14
N THR A 70 -12.73 0.03 -34.26
CA THR A 70 -11.32 0.01 -34.71
C THR A 70 -10.64 1.37 -34.75
N GLU A 71 -11.38 2.42 -35.10
CA GLU A 71 -10.87 3.80 -35.24
C GLU A 71 -10.32 4.37 -33.92
N TYR A 72 -10.88 3.95 -32.78
CA TYR A 72 -10.52 4.48 -31.45
C TYR A 72 -9.73 3.50 -30.58
N LEU A 73 -9.28 2.37 -31.12
CA LEU A 73 -8.44 1.39 -30.41
C LEU A 73 -7.14 2.02 -29.88
N GLY A 74 -6.43 2.79 -30.71
CA GLY A 74 -5.20 3.46 -30.31
C GLY A 74 -5.38 4.41 -29.11
N PRO A 75 -6.32 5.37 -29.17
CA PRO A 75 -6.67 6.23 -28.05
C PRO A 75 -7.09 5.46 -26.79
N MET A 76 -7.89 4.39 -26.92
CA MET A 76 -8.28 3.53 -25.80
C MET A 76 -7.07 2.89 -25.12
N TYR A 77 -6.14 2.32 -25.89
CA TYR A 77 -4.91 1.74 -25.35
C TYR A 77 -4.02 2.78 -24.66
N ALA A 78 -3.99 4.02 -25.18
CA ALA A 78 -3.28 5.11 -24.51
C ALA A 78 -3.86 5.44 -23.13
N VAL A 79 -5.19 5.40 -22.97
CA VAL A 79 -5.84 5.58 -21.66
C VAL A 79 -5.50 4.43 -20.71
N LEU A 80 -5.54 3.18 -21.19
CA LEU A 80 -5.17 2.01 -20.39
C LEU A 80 -3.71 2.06 -19.90
N ALA A 81 -2.78 2.44 -20.78
CA ALA A 81 -1.36 2.55 -20.45
C ALA A 81 -1.09 3.59 -19.34
N ARG A 82 -1.79 4.73 -19.37
CA ARG A 82 -1.69 5.77 -18.32
C ARG A 82 -2.16 5.29 -16.95
N ARG A 83 -3.08 4.33 -16.90
CA ARG A 83 -3.72 3.83 -15.67
C ARG A 83 -3.11 2.53 -15.16
N ARG A 84 -1.89 2.18 -15.58
CA ARG A 84 -1.19 0.93 -15.19
C ARG A 84 -2.02 -0.33 -15.48
N ALA A 85 -2.87 -0.29 -16.51
CA ALA A 85 -3.73 -1.42 -16.84
C ALA A 85 -2.94 -2.54 -17.56
N ARG A 86 -3.29 -3.80 -17.28
CA ARG A 86 -2.72 -4.98 -17.94
C ARG A 86 -3.75 -5.58 -18.89
N VAL A 87 -3.51 -5.48 -20.19
CA VAL A 87 -4.36 -6.10 -21.22
C VAL A 87 -4.17 -7.62 -21.20
N LEU A 88 -5.26 -8.37 -21.27
CA LEU A 88 -5.28 -9.84 -21.19
C LEU A 88 -5.56 -10.45 -22.56
N LYS A 89 -6.67 -10.03 -23.17
CA LYS A 89 -7.13 -10.53 -24.46
C LYS A 89 -7.86 -9.44 -25.21
N GLU A 90 -7.77 -9.52 -26.53
CA GLU A 90 -8.44 -8.67 -27.49
C GLU A 90 -9.15 -9.59 -28.50
N GLU A 91 -10.45 -9.40 -28.65
CA GLU A 91 -11.31 -10.20 -29.53
C GLU A 91 -12.13 -9.26 -30.41
N MET A 92 -12.16 -9.53 -31.72
CA MET A 92 -13.04 -8.81 -32.64
C MET A 92 -14.42 -9.48 -32.62
N GLN A 93 -15.49 -8.70 -32.50
CA GLN A 93 -16.84 -9.25 -32.56
C GLN A 93 -17.20 -9.61 -34.00
N GLU A 94 -17.49 -10.89 -34.26
CA GLU A 94 -17.91 -11.34 -35.58
C GLU A 94 -19.22 -10.65 -36.00
N GLY A 95 -19.23 -10.03 -37.18
CA GLY A 95 -20.40 -9.30 -37.69
C GLY A 95 -20.55 -7.86 -37.20
N SER A 96 -19.62 -7.33 -36.41
CA SER A 96 -19.61 -5.95 -35.93
C SER A 96 -18.21 -5.32 -36.07
N PRO A 97 -18.08 -4.01 -36.37
CA PRO A 97 -16.77 -3.33 -36.39
C PRO A 97 -16.22 -3.05 -34.97
N LEU A 98 -16.77 -3.69 -33.94
CA LEU A 98 -16.40 -3.50 -32.54
C LEU A 98 -15.36 -4.53 -32.08
N PHE A 99 -14.41 -4.04 -31.30
CA PHE A 99 -13.43 -4.85 -30.59
C PHE A 99 -13.79 -4.89 -29.11
N THR A 100 -13.73 -6.09 -28.54
CA THR A 100 -13.85 -6.34 -27.11
C THR A 100 -12.47 -6.60 -26.53
N VAL A 101 -12.05 -5.75 -25.59
CA VAL A 101 -10.75 -5.85 -24.91
C VAL A 101 -10.97 -6.11 -23.43
N HIS A 102 -10.30 -7.12 -22.91
CA HIS A 102 -10.31 -7.43 -21.49
C HIS A 102 -8.98 -7.04 -20.86
N ALA A 103 -9.05 -6.27 -19.78
CA ALA A 103 -7.88 -5.79 -19.06
C ALA A 103 -8.10 -5.80 -17.55
N TYR A 104 -7.01 -5.86 -16.78
CA TYR A 104 -7.02 -5.53 -15.36
C TYR A 104 -6.63 -4.07 -15.14
N VAL A 105 -7.40 -3.34 -14.34
CA VAL A 105 -7.15 -1.94 -13.99
C VAL A 105 -7.12 -1.81 -12.47
N PRO A 106 -6.09 -1.19 -11.86
CA PRO A 106 -6.07 -0.91 -10.43
C PRO A 106 -7.23 0.00 -10.01
N VAL A 107 -7.89 -0.32 -8.90
CA VAL A 107 -9.01 0.50 -8.36
C VAL A 107 -8.55 1.91 -7.98
N SER A 108 -7.30 2.06 -7.52
CA SER A 108 -6.72 3.37 -7.21
C SER A 108 -6.67 4.30 -8.43
N GLU A 109 -6.47 3.73 -9.63
CA GLU A 109 -6.35 4.44 -10.89
C GLU A 109 -7.68 4.55 -11.66
N SER A 110 -8.74 3.85 -11.24
CA SER A 110 -10.02 3.84 -11.95
C SER A 110 -10.82 5.14 -11.81
N PHE A 111 -10.44 6.02 -10.88
CA PHE A 111 -11.14 7.28 -10.68
C PHE A 111 -10.98 8.21 -11.90
N GLY A 112 -12.11 8.63 -12.47
CA GLY A 112 -12.15 9.40 -13.73
C GLY A 112 -11.80 8.60 -14.99
N PHE A 113 -11.66 7.27 -14.90
CA PHE A 113 -11.35 6.42 -16.05
C PHE A 113 -12.43 6.48 -17.13
N ALA A 114 -13.71 6.39 -16.74
CA ALA A 114 -14.83 6.43 -17.69
C ALA A 114 -14.91 7.78 -18.44
N ASP A 115 -14.63 8.88 -17.74
CA ASP A 115 -14.66 10.22 -18.33
C ASP A 115 -13.48 10.44 -19.28
N GLU A 116 -12.29 9.99 -18.90
CA GLU A 116 -11.10 10.03 -19.76
C GLU A 116 -11.32 9.17 -21.01
N LEU A 117 -11.82 7.95 -20.86
CA LEU A 117 -12.11 7.05 -21.98
C LEU A 117 -13.10 7.69 -22.96
N ARG A 118 -14.20 8.27 -22.47
CA ARG A 118 -15.17 8.98 -23.31
C ARG A 118 -14.57 10.20 -24.00
N ARG A 119 -13.71 10.96 -23.33
CA ARG A 119 -13.07 12.15 -23.90
C ARG A 119 -12.14 11.80 -25.07
N TRP A 120 -11.35 10.73 -24.94
CA TRP A 120 -10.38 10.33 -25.98
C TRP A 120 -11.01 9.55 -27.14
N THR A 121 -12.20 8.99 -26.94
CA THR A 121 -12.93 8.21 -27.96
C THR A 121 -14.19 8.91 -28.47
N SER A 122 -14.38 10.18 -28.12
CA SER A 122 -15.61 10.94 -28.42
C SER A 122 -16.91 10.23 -27.97
N GLY A 123 -16.82 9.39 -26.93
CA GLY A 123 -17.92 8.59 -26.40
C GLY A 123 -18.18 7.26 -27.11
N ALA A 124 -17.36 6.90 -28.11
CA ALA A 124 -17.53 5.66 -28.88
C ALA A 124 -17.10 4.40 -28.11
N ALA A 125 -16.24 4.53 -27.09
CA ALA A 125 -15.86 3.42 -26.22
C ALA A 125 -16.74 3.33 -24.98
N SER A 126 -17.06 2.10 -24.59
CA SER A 126 -17.73 1.78 -23.33
C SER A 126 -16.89 0.83 -22.49
N ALA A 127 -16.98 0.96 -21.17
CA ALA A 127 -16.24 0.14 -20.21
C ALA A 127 -17.18 -0.40 -19.14
N LEU A 128 -17.07 -1.69 -18.84
CA LEU A 128 -17.69 -2.33 -17.68
C LEU A 128 -16.58 -2.73 -16.70
N LEU A 129 -16.71 -2.30 -15.45
CA LEU A 129 -15.75 -2.58 -14.38
C LEU A 129 -16.37 -3.50 -13.34
N VAL A 130 -15.74 -4.63 -13.07
CA VAL A 130 -16.15 -5.60 -12.04
C VAL A 130 -14.95 -5.95 -11.16
N ILE A 131 -15.12 -6.04 -9.84
CA ILE A 131 -14.01 -6.43 -8.96
C ILE A 131 -13.60 -7.88 -9.26
N SER A 132 -12.30 -8.10 -9.47
CA SER A 132 -11.78 -9.42 -9.82
C SER A 132 -11.04 -10.06 -8.64
N HIS A 133 -9.94 -9.44 -8.22
CA HIS A 133 -9.05 -10.00 -7.21
C HIS A 133 -8.20 -8.91 -6.55
N TRP A 134 -7.38 -9.35 -5.61
CA TRP A 134 -6.41 -8.53 -4.90
C TRP A 134 -5.00 -8.93 -5.37
N GLU A 135 -4.21 -7.97 -5.80
CA GLU A 135 -2.86 -8.20 -6.33
C GLU A 135 -1.84 -7.42 -5.48
N ALA A 136 -0.74 -8.08 -5.12
CA ALA A 136 0.34 -7.45 -4.38
C ALA A 136 1.18 -6.59 -5.33
N LEU A 137 1.44 -5.34 -4.95
CA LEU A 137 2.42 -4.52 -5.63
C LEU A 137 3.83 -5.11 -5.45
N SER A 138 4.59 -5.12 -6.53
CA SER A 138 5.99 -5.54 -6.52
C SER A 138 6.89 -4.57 -5.74
N GLU A 139 6.54 -3.28 -5.77
CA GLU A 139 7.29 -2.20 -5.13
C GLU A 139 7.27 -2.30 -3.59
N ASP A 140 8.42 -2.05 -2.97
CA ASP A 140 8.52 -1.93 -1.52
C ASP A 140 8.06 -0.53 -1.07
N PRO A 141 7.03 -0.42 -0.19
CA PRO A 141 6.60 0.86 0.36
C PRO A 141 7.59 1.48 1.36
N PHE A 142 8.53 0.71 1.89
CA PHE A 142 9.53 1.16 2.88
C PHE A 142 10.95 0.99 2.35
N PHE A 143 11.14 1.09 1.02
CA PHE A 143 12.47 1.01 0.42
C PHE A 143 13.40 2.09 0.99
N VAL A 144 14.55 1.66 1.48
CA VAL A 144 15.67 2.50 1.89
C VAL A 144 16.91 1.85 1.31
N PRO A 145 17.75 2.58 0.56
CA PRO A 145 18.99 2.02 0.01
C PRO A 145 19.89 1.55 1.15
N GLN A 146 20.30 0.29 1.13
CA GLN A 146 21.16 -0.32 2.15
C GLN A 146 22.49 -0.81 1.59
N THR A 147 22.53 -1.23 0.32
CA THR A 147 23.75 -1.73 -0.31
C THR A 147 24.58 -0.57 -0.86
N GLU A 148 25.89 -0.78 -0.99
CA GLU A 148 26.81 0.23 -1.53
C GLU A 148 26.40 0.64 -2.95
N GLU A 149 26.01 -0.33 -3.79
CA GLU A 149 25.49 -0.09 -5.15
C GLU A 149 24.20 0.76 -5.15
N GLU A 150 23.24 0.44 -4.27
CA GLU A 150 22.00 1.23 -4.13
C GLU A 150 22.30 2.64 -3.62
N MET A 151 23.29 2.80 -2.76
CA MET A 151 23.71 4.12 -2.25
C MET A 151 24.45 4.93 -3.32
N GLU A 152 25.17 4.30 -4.24
CA GLU A 152 25.78 4.97 -5.39
C GLU A 152 24.71 5.46 -6.37
N GLU A 153 23.67 4.66 -6.62
CA GLU A 153 22.58 5.02 -7.54
C GLU A 153 21.61 6.04 -6.94
N PHE A 154 21.16 5.81 -5.70
CA PHE A 154 20.10 6.55 -5.05
C PHE A 154 20.58 7.54 -3.98
N GLY A 155 21.88 7.59 -3.70
CA GLY A 155 22.48 8.47 -2.71
C GLY A 155 22.10 8.10 -1.27
N ASP A 156 21.81 9.12 -0.46
CA ASP A 156 21.33 8.96 0.92
C ASP A 156 19.84 8.55 1.02
N GLY A 157 19.23 8.14 -0.10
CA GLY A 157 17.81 7.85 -0.21
C GLY A 157 16.92 9.09 -0.20
N SER A 158 17.47 10.31 -0.05
CA SER A 158 16.67 11.54 0.03
C SER A 158 16.20 12.06 -1.32
N SER A 159 16.88 11.67 -2.40
CA SER A 159 16.51 11.94 -3.79
C SER A 159 15.54 10.90 -4.36
N VAL A 160 15.28 9.80 -3.64
CA VAL A 160 14.37 8.75 -4.10
C VAL A 160 12.94 9.28 -4.07
N LEU A 161 12.33 9.38 -5.25
CA LEU A 161 10.92 9.75 -5.35
C LEU A 161 10.05 8.68 -4.69
N PRO A 162 8.94 9.06 -4.02
CA PRO A 162 8.08 8.09 -3.39
C PRO A 162 7.46 7.15 -4.44
N ASN A 163 7.67 5.85 -4.21
CA ASN A 163 7.08 4.76 -4.97
C ASN A 163 5.54 4.83 -4.97
N THR A 164 4.89 4.15 -5.92
CA THR A 164 3.42 4.12 -6.01
C THR A 164 2.79 3.57 -4.73
N ALA A 165 3.37 2.48 -4.19
CA ALA A 165 2.95 1.89 -2.93
C ALA A 165 3.03 2.89 -1.75
N ARG A 166 4.10 3.69 -1.69
CA ARG A 166 4.27 4.70 -0.62
C ARG A 166 3.26 5.83 -0.77
N LYS A 167 3.05 6.33 -1.99
CA LYS A 167 2.04 7.37 -2.29
C LYS A 167 0.65 6.96 -1.83
N LEU A 168 0.25 5.73 -2.11
CA LEU A 168 -1.06 5.18 -1.72
C LEU A 168 -1.19 5.04 -0.21
N ILE A 169 -0.17 4.51 0.47
CA ILE A 169 -0.15 4.42 1.93
C ILE A 169 -0.27 5.80 2.56
N ASP A 170 0.52 6.77 2.09
CA ASP A 170 0.53 8.12 2.66
C ASP A 170 -0.79 8.84 2.39
N ALA A 171 -1.42 8.66 1.23
CA ALA A 171 -2.75 9.18 0.94
C ALA A 171 -3.80 8.65 1.92
N VAL A 172 -3.84 7.33 2.15
CA VAL A 172 -4.77 6.69 3.09
C VAL A 172 -4.46 7.10 4.53
N ARG A 173 -3.19 7.22 4.92
CA ARG A 173 -2.78 7.67 6.25
C ARG A 173 -3.23 9.10 6.53
N ARG A 174 -3.05 10.02 5.57
CA ARG A 174 -3.54 11.40 5.69
C ARG A 174 -5.06 11.44 5.87
N GLN A 175 -5.81 10.67 5.08
CA GLN A 175 -7.28 10.58 5.21
C GLN A 175 -7.71 10.03 6.57
N LYS A 176 -6.94 9.09 7.13
CA LYS A 176 -7.19 8.52 8.47
C LYS A 176 -6.67 9.39 9.62
N GLY A 177 -6.06 10.54 9.35
CA GLY A 177 -5.43 11.38 10.37
C GLY A 177 -4.21 10.74 11.03
N LEU A 178 -3.59 9.75 10.39
CA LEU A 178 -2.38 9.10 10.87
C LEU A 178 -1.14 9.89 10.45
N VAL A 179 -0.11 9.86 11.29
CA VAL A 179 1.18 10.52 11.01
C VAL A 179 1.80 9.93 9.74
N VAL A 180 2.23 10.81 8.83
CA VAL A 180 3.02 10.47 7.65
C VAL A 180 4.45 10.96 7.88
N GLU A 181 5.42 10.10 7.64
CA GLU A 181 6.85 10.41 7.75
C GLU A 181 7.30 11.16 6.49
N GLU A 182 6.79 12.37 6.32
CA GLU A 182 7.24 13.28 5.27
C GLU A 182 8.42 14.09 5.83
N LYS A 183 9.54 14.13 5.11
CA LYS A 183 10.72 14.91 5.52
C LYS A 183 10.41 16.39 5.31
N VAL A 184 9.72 17.01 6.28
CA VAL A 184 9.29 18.43 6.22
C VAL A 184 10.49 19.38 6.12
N VAL A 185 11.66 18.99 6.66
CA VAL A 185 12.90 19.78 6.57
C VAL A 185 14.10 18.87 6.34
N GLN A 186 14.79 19.04 5.20
CA GLN A 186 15.98 18.25 4.86
C GLN A 186 17.23 18.63 5.67
N HIS A 187 17.40 19.92 6.00
CA HIS A 187 18.49 20.43 6.84
C HIS A 187 17.99 21.52 7.79
N ALA A 188 17.59 21.14 9.02
CA ALA A 188 17.12 22.10 10.02
C ALA A 188 18.19 23.16 10.40
N THR A 189 19.46 22.77 10.39
CA THR A 189 20.60 23.63 10.75
C THR A 189 20.93 24.72 9.73
N LYS A 190 20.54 24.56 8.45
CA LYS A 190 20.86 25.54 7.38
C LYS A 190 19.81 26.63 7.20
N GLN A 191 18.66 26.55 7.89
CA GLN A 191 17.59 27.55 7.73
C GLN A 191 18.02 28.96 8.19
N ARG A 192 18.85 29.05 9.24
CA ARG A 192 19.32 30.33 9.77
C ARG A 192 20.38 31.00 8.88
N THR A 193 21.11 30.24 8.08
CA THR A 193 22.18 30.74 7.19
C THR A 193 21.71 30.98 5.75
N LEU A 194 20.64 30.32 5.29
CA LEU A 194 20.07 30.52 3.94
C LEU A 194 19.57 31.96 3.68
N ALA A 195 19.10 32.66 4.72
CA ALA A 195 18.66 34.05 4.60
C ALA A 195 19.83 35.05 4.51
N ARG A 196 21.06 34.63 4.84
CA ARG A 196 22.26 35.47 4.82
C ARG A 196 23.03 35.19 3.53
N LYS A 197 22.57 35.77 2.42
CA LYS A 197 23.39 35.90 1.20
C LYS A 197 24.62 36.76 1.56
N VAL A 198 25.78 36.13 1.63
CA VAL A 198 27.09 36.80 1.50
C VAL A 198 27.43 36.82 0.02
#